data_AF-A0A1M6ITI0-F1
#
_entry.id   AF-A0A1M6ITI0-F1
#
_cell.length_a   1.000
_cell.length_b   1.000
_cell.length_c   1.000
_cell.angle_alpha   90.00
_cell.angle_beta   90.00
_cell.angle_gamma   90.00
#
_symmetry.space_group_name_H-M   'P 1'
#
loop_
_entity.id
_entity.type
_entity.pdbx_description
1 polymer ?
#
loop_
_entity_poly.entity_id
_entity_poly.type
_entity_poly.pdbx_seq_one_letter_code
_entity_poly.pdbx_strand_id
1 'polypeptide(L)'
;MENEYHILGKLFGNPVDEPAGNTLPEPSLEIEAAGIRFLLKPAQFAQAISISLAKSTDKTLTAIAQGITEAQIQAACEALSAKFKNNVILAKGIETYGNANVFNGGSDYEVVSEEWFTCTAENGSITSTKKEDRFPAVLTQNVP
;
A
#
# COMPACT_ATOMS: atom_id res chain seq x y z
N MET A 1 0.01 -20.04 -13.90
CA MET A 1 -0.58 -18.82 -13.32
C MET A 1 0.51 -18.20 -12.49
N GLU A 2 0.83 -16.95 -12.80
CA GLU A 2 1.83 -16.16 -12.09
C GLU A 2 1.10 -15.25 -11.10
N ASN A 3 1.62 -15.08 -9.89
CA ASN A 3 1.00 -14.24 -8.86
C ASN A 3 1.95 -13.11 -8.52
N GLU A 4 1.44 -11.88 -8.58
CA GLU A 4 2.13 -10.70 -8.06
C GLU A 4 1.49 -10.28 -6.75
N TYR A 5 2.31 -9.96 -5.74
CA TYR A 5 1.85 -9.58 -4.41
C TYR A 5 2.27 -8.15 -4.12
N HIS A 6 1.33 -7.36 -3.60
CA HIS A 6 1.50 -5.93 -3.38
C HIS A 6 1.20 -5.58 -1.93
N ILE A 7 1.97 -4.62 -1.39
CA ILE A 7 1.61 -3.92 -0.15
C ILE A 7 1.77 -2.43 -0.40
N LEU A 8 0.63 -1.74 -0.38
CA LEU A 8 0.49 -0.34 -0.75
C LEU A 8 -0.28 0.39 0.33
N GLY A 9 -0.15 1.71 0.37
CA GLY A 9 -0.90 2.50 1.32
C GLY A 9 -0.78 4.00 1.09
N LYS A 10 -1.56 4.73 1.86
CA LYS A 10 -1.56 6.19 1.91
C LYS A 10 -1.66 6.65 3.35
N LEU A 11 -0.92 7.69 3.67
CA LEU A 11 -1.05 8.44 4.90
C LEU A 11 -1.56 9.83 4.56
N PHE A 12 -2.65 10.23 5.23
CA PHE A 12 -3.34 11.49 5.04
C PHE A 12 -3.12 12.36 6.26
N GLY A 13 -2.40 13.46 6.07
CA GLY A 13 -2.07 14.36 7.17
C GLY A 13 -1.07 15.43 6.79
N ASN A 14 -1.16 16.58 7.45
CA ASN A 14 -0.10 17.57 7.41
C ASN A 14 1.13 17.00 8.15
N PRO A 15 2.34 17.14 7.60
CA PRO A 15 3.57 16.77 8.30
C PRO A 15 3.74 17.73 9.48
N VAL A 16 3.21 17.34 10.64
CA VAL A 16 3.47 17.83 12.01
C VAL A 16 4.03 19.26 12.09
N ASP A 17 3.15 20.23 12.35
CA ASP A 17 3.45 21.57 12.89
C ASP A 17 4.68 22.32 12.32
N GLU A 18 4.42 22.95 11.16
CA GLU A 18 4.82 24.28 10.61
C GLU A 18 6.24 24.59 10.09
N PRO A 19 6.41 25.54 9.12
CA PRO A 19 5.42 26.34 8.38
C PRO A 19 5.44 26.06 6.86
N ALA A 20 4.35 26.36 6.16
CA ALA A 20 4.27 26.61 4.70
C ALA A 20 5.31 25.86 3.82
N GLY A 21 5.18 24.54 3.67
CA GLY A 21 6.13 23.75 2.89
C GLY A 21 5.83 22.26 2.89
N ASN A 22 4.66 21.86 2.35
CA ASN A 22 4.21 20.47 2.22
C ASN A 22 5.04 19.68 1.20
N THR A 23 6.30 19.40 1.53
CA THR A 23 7.07 18.35 0.86
C THR A 23 7.93 17.64 1.90
N LEU A 24 7.74 16.33 2.01
CA LEU A 24 8.79 15.45 2.53
C LEU A 24 10.10 15.88 1.84
N PRO A 25 11.17 16.22 2.60
CA PRO A 25 12.45 16.52 1.97
C PRO A 25 12.86 15.29 1.15
N GLU A 26 13.31 15.49 -0.09
CA GLU A 26 14.06 14.41 -0.75
C GLU A 26 15.25 14.09 0.15
N PRO A 27 15.36 12.87 0.69
CA PRO A 27 14.92 11.60 0.10
C PRO A 27 13.70 10.93 0.77
N SER A 28 13.16 9.91 0.07
CA SER A 28 12.17 8.96 0.60
C SER A 28 12.55 8.45 1.99
N LEU A 29 11.60 8.39 2.91
CA LEU A 29 11.83 7.94 4.29
C LEU A 29 11.56 6.44 4.40
N GLU A 30 12.52 5.69 4.93
CA GLU A 30 12.29 4.30 5.34
C GLU A 30 11.80 4.22 6.78
N ILE A 31 10.78 3.39 7.02
CA ILE A 31 10.20 3.17 8.35
C ILE A 31 9.89 1.70 8.56
N GLU A 32 10.07 1.22 9.78
CA GLU A 32 9.60 -0.09 10.20
C GLU A 32 8.33 0.03 11.03
N ALA A 33 7.31 -0.76 10.70
CA ALA A 33 6.07 -0.89 11.46
C ALA A 33 5.62 -2.35 11.48
N ALA A 34 5.37 -2.90 12.68
CA ALA A 34 5.02 -4.32 12.88
C ALA A 34 6.00 -5.31 12.21
N GLY A 35 7.30 -4.98 12.18
CA GLY A 35 8.34 -5.80 11.55
C GLY A 35 8.36 -5.73 10.01
N ILE A 36 7.57 -4.84 9.40
CA ILE A 36 7.54 -4.60 7.96
C ILE A 36 8.24 -3.27 7.68
N ARG A 37 9.18 -3.29 6.72
CA ARG A 37 9.87 -2.09 6.26
C ARG A 37 9.13 -1.46 5.08
N PHE A 38 8.74 -0.21 5.25
CA PHE A 38 8.02 0.59 4.28
C PHE A 38 8.87 1.76 3.80
N LEU A 39 8.67 2.12 2.53
CA LEU A 39 9.19 3.32 1.91
C LEU A 39 8.06 4.34 1.77
N LEU A 40 8.27 5.50 2.38
CA LEU A 40 7.37 6.65 2.33
C LEU A 40 7.87 7.63 1.28
N LYS A 41 6.98 7.98 0.34
CA LYS A 41 7.24 8.95 -0.73
C LYS A 41 6.17 10.02 -0.74
N PRO A 42 6.50 11.29 -0.99
CA PRO A 42 5.47 12.28 -1.28
C PRO A 42 4.66 11.81 -2.50
N ALA A 43 3.33 11.78 -2.38
CA ALA A 43 2.48 11.43 -3.51
C ALA A 43 2.53 12.53 -4.57
N GLN A 44 2.67 12.17 -5.84
CA GLN A 44 2.77 13.15 -6.93
C GLN A 44 1.51 14.01 -7.11
N PHE A 45 0.34 13.56 -6.61
CA PHE A 45 -0.95 14.17 -6.91
C PHE A 45 -1.92 14.31 -5.72
N ALA A 46 -1.42 14.30 -4.48
CA ALA A 46 -2.26 14.49 -3.28
C ALA A 46 -1.45 15.09 -2.12
N GLN A 47 -2.14 15.71 -1.16
CA GLN A 47 -1.58 16.02 0.16
C GLN A 47 -1.48 14.74 1.01
N ALA A 48 -0.82 13.72 0.45
CA ALA A 48 -0.70 12.40 1.06
C ALA A 48 0.72 11.86 0.85
N ILE A 49 1.11 10.95 1.74
CA ILE A 49 2.36 10.21 1.63
C ILE A 49 2.02 8.80 1.15
N SER A 50 2.57 8.41 0.02
CA SER A 50 2.47 7.04 -0.49
C SER A 50 3.33 6.11 0.35
N ILE A 51 2.75 5.01 0.78
CA ILE A 51 3.41 3.93 1.52
C ILE A 51 3.51 2.74 0.58
N SER A 52 4.70 2.15 0.49
CA SER A 52 4.91 0.90 -0.26
C SER A 52 5.91 0.04 0.48
N LEU A 53 5.89 -1.27 0.24
CA LEU A 53 6.96 -2.14 0.74
C LEU A 53 8.32 -1.61 0.24
N ALA A 54 9.29 -1.46 1.15
CA ALA A 54 10.59 -0.89 0.79
C ALA A 54 11.30 -1.78 -0.24
N LYS A 55 11.90 -1.19 -1.29
CA LYS A 55 12.51 -1.92 -2.40
C LYS A 55 13.64 -2.83 -1.90
N SER A 56 13.48 -4.14 -2.03
CA SER A 56 14.55 -5.12 -1.96
C SER A 56 15.10 -5.31 -3.38
N THR A 57 16.41 -5.40 -3.53
CA THR A 57 17.09 -5.45 -4.84
C THR A 57 16.90 -6.77 -5.61
N ASP A 58 15.99 -7.66 -5.20
CA ASP A 58 15.78 -8.97 -5.79
C ASP A 58 14.30 -9.40 -5.78
N LYS A 59 13.99 -10.53 -6.43
CA LYS A 59 12.68 -11.24 -6.43
C LYS A 59 12.10 -11.55 -5.03
N THR A 60 12.76 -11.11 -3.97
CA THR A 60 12.40 -11.22 -2.56
C THR A 60 11.16 -10.39 -2.19
N LEU A 61 10.85 -9.28 -2.87
CA LEU A 61 9.70 -8.45 -2.46
C LEU A 61 8.37 -9.17 -2.59
N THR A 62 8.16 -9.87 -3.70
CA THR A 62 6.95 -10.68 -3.90
C THR A 62 6.83 -11.77 -2.84
N ALA A 63 7.95 -12.44 -2.50
CA ALA A 63 7.97 -13.46 -1.44
C ALA A 63 7.74 -12.86 -0.03
N ILE A 64 8.29 -11.67 0.25
CA ILE A 64 8.05 -10.94 1.50
C ILE A 64 6.58 -10.54 1.59
N ALA A 65 6.03 -9.93 0.54
CA ALA A 65 4.63 -9.50 0.47
C ALA A 65 3.68 -10.69 0.60
N GLN A 66 4.00 -11.82 -0.03
CA GLN A 66 3.26 -13.07 0.13
C GLN A 66 3.24 -13.53 1.59
N GLY A 67 4.41 -13.53 2.26
CA GLY A 67 4.57 -13.98 3.63
C GLY A 67 3.95 -13.07 4.70
N ILE A 68 3.63 -11.82 4.37
CA ILE A 68 2.98 -10.88 5.29
C ILE A 68 1.50 -11.20 5.47
N THR A 69 1.08 -11.46 6.69
CA THR A 69 -0.32 -11.79 7.02
C THR A 69 -1.21 -10.55 7.13
N GLU A 70 -2.53 -10.72 7.02
CA GLU A 70 -3.51 -9.64 7.23
C GLU A 70 -3.40 -9.03 8.64
N ALA A 71 -3.11 -9.86 9.66
CA ALA A 71 -2.88 -9.40 11.02
C ALA A 71 -1.64 -8.48 11.12
N GLN A 72 -0.57 -8.78 10.39
CA GLN A 72 0.60 -7.89 10.32
C GLN A 72 0.28 -6.58 9.59
N ILE A 73 -0.58 -6.62 8.56
CA ILE A 73 -1.06 -5.39 7.90
C ILE A 73 -1.89 -4.53 8.86
N GLN A 74 -2.79 -5.12 9.63
CA GLN A 74 -3.56 -4.41 10.65
C GLN A 74 -2.65 -3.77 11.70
N ALA A 75 -1.72 -4.55 12.27
CA ALA A 75 -0.75 -4.05 13.24
C ALA A 75 0.13 -2.93 12.67
N ALA A 76 0.58 -3.05 11.41
CA ALA A 76 1.33 -2.00 10.74
C ALA A 76 0.48 -0.74 10.51
N CYS A 77 -0.79 -0.89 10.12
CA CYS A 77 -1.71 0.20 9.88
C CYS A 77 -1.95 1.00 11.18
N GLU A 78 -2.22 0.29 12.28
CA GLU A 78 -2.38 0.86 13.61
C GLU A 78 -1.10 1.60 14.06
N ALA A 79 0.06 0.94 13.95
CA ALA A 79 1.33 1.51 14.37
C ALA A 79 1.72 2.77 13.58
N LEU A 80 1.50 2.78 12.27
CA LEU A 80 1.73 3.96 11.42
C LEU A 80 0.76 5.08 11.80
N SER A 81 -0.52 4.78 11.97
CA SER A 81 -1.52 5.77 12.36
C SER A 81 -1.22 6.38 13.74
N ALA A 82 -0.79 5.58 14.72
CA ALA A 82 -0.38 6.05 16.03
C ALA A 82 0.87 6.94 15.96
N LYS A 83 1.87 6.52 15.19
CA LYS A 83 3.15 7.23 15.06
C LYS A 83 3.00 8.59 14.41
N PHE A 84 2.18 8.69 13.38
CA PHE A 84 1.98 9.94 12.65
C PHE A 84 0.75 10.73 13.10
N LYS A 85 -0.07 10.20 14.02
CA LYS A 85 -1.34 10.80 14.47
C LYS A 85 -2.24 11.23 13.32
N ASN A 86 -2.34 10.36 12.32
CA ASN A 86 -2.96 10.64 11.04
C ASN A 86 -3.78 9.44 10.56
N ASN A 87 -4.66 9.69 9.59
CA ASN A 87 -5.40 8.63 8.92
C ASN A 87 -4.44 7.86 7.99
N VAL A 88 -4.37 6.55 8.18
CA VAL A 88 -3.53 5.65 7.38
C VAL A 88 -4.42 4.58 6.77
N ILE A 89 -4.17 4.33 5.49
CA ILE A 89 -4.76 3.23 4.74
C ILE A 89 -3.62 2.34 4.27
N LEU A 90 -3.68 1.06 4.61
CA LEU A 90 -2.80 0.04 4.06
C LEU A 90 -3.64 -1.02 3.36
N ALA A 91 -3.17 -1.52 2.22
CA ALA A 91 -3.75 -2.67 1.57
C ALA A 91 -2.66 -3.67 1.17
N LYS A 92 -3.01 -4.95 1.29
CA LYS A 92 -2.28 -6.07 0.71
C LYS A 92 -3.10 -6.60 -0.44
N GLY A 93 -2.47 -6.77 -1.60
CA GLY A 93 -3.10 -7.30 -2.82
C GLY A 93 -2.37 -8.52 -3.35
N ILE A 94 -3.10 -9.36 -4.06
CA ILE A 94 -2.57 -10.36 -4.98
C ILE A 94 -3.25 -10.18 -6.34
N GLU A 95 -2.45 -10.12 -7.40
CA GLU A 95 -2.90 -10.16 -8.79
C GLU A 95 -2.48 -11.50 -9.38
N THR A 96 -3.43 -12.23 -9.97
CA THR A 96 -3.15 -13.49 -10.67
C THR A 96 -3.20 -13.24 -12.17
N TYR A 97 -2.08 -13.52 -12.82
CA TYR A 97 -1.91 -13.41 -14.25
C TYR A 97 -2.18 -14.75 -14.94
N GLY A 98 -3.03 -14.69 -15.96
CA GLY A 98 -3.45 -15.81 -16.78
C GLY A 98 -3.27 -15.52 -18.25
N ASN A 99 -3.40 -16.58 -19.06
CA ASN A 99 -3.35 -16.44 -20.51
C ASN A 99 -4.73 -15.93 -20.97
N ALA A 100 -4.82 -14.66 -21.36
CA ALA A 100 -6.01 -14.15 -22.02
C ALA A 100 -6.16 -14.89 -23.36
N ASN A 101 -7.40 -15.30 -23.69
CA ASN A 101 -7.67 -16.12 -24.85
C ASN A 101 -7.03 -15.56 -26.14
N VAL A 102 -6.09 -16.31 -26.71
CA VAL A 102 -5.23 -16.02 -27.88
C VAL A 102 -5.96 -15.87 -29.23
N PHE A 103 -7.28 -15.67 -29.25
CA PHE A 103 -8.07 -15.64 -30.49
C PHE A 103 -7.76 -14.44 -31.42
N ASN A 104 -6.96 -13.45 -30.98
CA ASN A 104 -6.57 -12.28 -31.77
C ASN A 104 -5.05 -12.04 -31.91
N GLY A 105 -4.20 -13.03 -31.63
CA GLY A 105 -2.76 -12.92 -31.97
C GLY A 105 -1.92 -11.96 -31.10
N GLY A 106 -2.41 -11.58 -29.93
CA GLY A 106 -1.62 -10.92 -28.87
C GLY A 106 -1.18 -11.94 -27.83
N SER A 107 0.08 -11.88 -27.39
CA SER A 107 0.64 -12.68 -26.30
C SER A 107 0.68 -11.83 -25.02
N ASP A 108 -0.44 -11.22 -24.67
CA ASP A 108 -0.54 -10.36 -23.50
C ASP A 108 -1.04 -11.19 -22.31
N TYR A 109 -0.24 -11.26 -21.25
CA TYR A 109 -0.67 -11.78 -19.96
C TYR A 109 -1.60 -10.75 -19.33
N GLU A 110 -2.83 -11.15 -19.00
CA GLU A 110 -3.80 -10.27 -18.34
C GLU A 110 -4.03 -10.71 -16.90
N VAL A 111 -4.38 -9.75 -16.03
CA VAL A 111 -4.88 -10.02 -14.68
C VAL A 111 -6.24 -10.71 -14.82
N VAL A 112 -6.31 -11.99 -14.45
CA VAL A 112 -7.55 -12.80 -14.53
C VAL A 112 -8.32 -12.80 -13.21
N SER A 113 -7.65 -12.48 -12.11
CA SER A 113 -8.27 -12.27 -10.81
C SER A 113 -7.36 -11.42 -9.93
N GLU A 114 -7.96 -10.69 -9.00
CA GLU A 114 -7.25 -9.95 -7.96
C GLU A 114 -8.00 -10.06 -6.64
N GLU A 115 -7.26 -10.10 -5.53
CA GLU A 115 -7.82 -10.13 -4.18
C GLU A 115 -7.06 -9.14 -3.29
N TRP A 116 -7.79 -8.29 -2.58
CA TRP A 116 -7.24 -7.21 -1.77
C TRP A 116 -7.81 -7.20 -0.36
N PHE A 117 -6.94 -7.16 0.64
CA PHE A 117 -7.27 -6.86 2.02
C PHE A 117 -6.84 -5.42 2.34
N THR A 118 -7.79 -4.57 2.74
CA THR A 118 -7.57 -3.17 3.10
C THR A 118 -7.84 -2.94 4.59
N CYS A 119 -7.00 -2.13 5.22
CA CYS A 119 -7.11 -1.70 6.60
C CYS A 119 -7.00 -0.17 6.67
N THR A 120 -7.89 0.46 7.42
CA THR A 120 -7.87 1.90 7.71
C THR A 120 -7.76 2.10 9.21
N ALA A 121 -6.87 3.01 9.62
CA ALA A 121 -6.67 3.37 11.01
C ALA A 121 -6.57 4.88 11.17
N GLU A 122 -7.08 5.38 12.30
CA GLU A 122 -7.03 6.78 12.68
C GLU A 122 -6.55 6.89 14.13
N ASN A 123 -5.55 7.74 14.37
CA ASN A 123 -4.93 7.95 15.67
C ASN A 123 -4.58 6.67 16.45
N GLY A 124 -4.10 5.65 15.74
CA GLY A 124 -3.72 4.39 16.36
C GLY A 124 -4.90 3.47 16.70
N SER A 125 -6.06 3.68 16.09
CA SER A 125 -7.22 2.79 16.21
C SER A 125 -7.70 2.36 14.84
N ILE A 126 -7.90 1.05 14.63
CA ILE A 126 -8.47 0.53 13.39
C ILE A 126 -9.92 1.00 13.27
N THR A 127 -10.23 1.70 12.19
CA THR A 127 -11.57 2.20 11.90
C THR A 127 -12.32 1.32 10.90
N SER A 128 -11.61 0.60 10.03
CA SER A 128 -12.21 -0.29 9.05
C SER A 128 -11.24 -1.36 8.56
N THR A 129 -11.78 -2.53 8.23
CA THR A 129 -11.10 -3.57 7.45
C THR A 129 -12.04 -4.12 6.38
N LYS A 130 -11.52 -4.41 5.20
CA LYS A 130 -12.34 -4.84 4.06
C LYS A 130 -11.57 -5.80 3.15
N LYS A 131 -12.26 -6.77 2.56
CA LYS A 131 -11.76 -7.59 1.46
C LYS A 131 -12.51 -7.26 0.18
N GLU A 132 -11.80 -7.19 -0.93
CA GLU A 132 -12.34 -6.87 -2.26
C GLU A 132 -11.66 -7.71 -3.34
N ASP A 133 -12.43 -8.15 -4.33
CA ASP A 133 -11.92 -8.86 -5.51
C ASP A 133 -11.50 -7.87 -6.62
N ARG A 134 -11.07 -6.68 -6.20
CA ARG A 134 -10.60 -5.59 -7.08
C ARG A 134 -9.69 -4.62 -6.38
N PHE A 135 -8.88 -3.87 -7.13
CA PHE A 135 -8.01 -2.83 -6.57
C PHE A 135 -8.80 -1.84 -5.67
N PRO A 136 -8.33 -1.53 -4.45
CA PRO A 136 -9.06 -0.67 -3.52
C PRO A 136 -9.20 0.76 -4.06
N ALA A 137 -10.44 1.17 -4.38
CA ALA A 137 -10.72 2.52 -4.86
C ALA A 137 -10.25 3.62 -3.89
N VAL A 138 -10.18 3.32 -2.60
CA VAL A 138 -9.68 4.27 -1.59
C VAL A 138 -8.19 4.60 -1.76
N LEU A 139 -7.41 3.71 -2.40
CA LEU A 139 -6.02 3.96 -2.77
C LEU A 139 -5.88 4.75 -4.08
N THR A 140 -6.93 4.83 -4.91
CA THR A 140 -6.92 5.69 -6.11
C THR A 140 -7.43 7.09 -5.82
N GLN A 141 -8.28 7.24 -4.80
CA GLN A 141 -8.84 8.53 -4.42
C GLN A 141 -7.78 9.48 -3.84
N ASN A 142 -7.76 10.70 -4.34
CA ASN A 142 -7.19 11.86 -3.65
C ASN A 142 -8.25 12.26 -2.62
N VAL A 143 -8.11 11.80 -1.38
CA VAL A 143 -9.00 12.29 -0.31
C VAL A 143 -8.72 13.80 -0.19
N PRO A 144 -9.77 14.65 -0.28
CA PRO A 144 -9.63 16.11 -0.32
C PRO A 144 -9.04 16.70 0.96
#